data_AF-A0AAD4LI68-F1
#
_entry.id   AF-A0AAD4LI68-F1
#
_cell.length_a   1.000
_cell.length_b   1.000
_cell.length_c   1.000
_cell.angle_alpha   90.00
_cell.angle_beta   90.00
_cell.angle_gamma   90.00
#
_symmetry.space_group_name_H-M   'P 1'
#
loop_
_entity.id
_entity.type
_entity.pdbx_description
1 polymer ?
#
loop_
_entity_poly.entity_id
_entity_poly.type
_entity_poly.pdbx_seq_one_letter_code
_entity_poly.pdbx_strand_id
1 'polypeptide(L)'
;MYGVHVLLHTSVFLFFCGVSDYLHDAYPRVGMISWCCVAALTVVYSALSIAPLIIGNCPYQTALTPPLQFGYRPLFFPGRVIWWCLWGGTKGTFPGRKDLHFNKSHFLVEEANKQAPHLDPYAMEWLFTDNDFSDTDMDKFLVGLPGYIDSLFTAAEGLPKVRAAPHIRGRIREHLLRCASASELSEQARLKRVFACVNSLWVIFQRWHLTSAGDPENGNPEEGESPQDFMESIVRGFMKIIDRGFVTKDKMVGLRGFCVRALAFQGFLTKWLEQVEEGLPDVEFPGYFIPLYTFFSSWDNLNTSQTMRRDTVSPPAGVSHEMAPPLDSEKWRAVLQDGPLINLTLLARAILSQDCADPSTLSMCWKTLDTLRSELRVTRVDVSEPSLALFDEVHKQTLSRVEEEAEEPGLSLSPLLEVLDAVAGGRRLSLVFQDHPQYRSKADLVFGKDHLRNPDLFRAFANYLPGFITEHPEKSVGLHGGPRLL
;
A
#
# COMPACT_ATOMS: atom_id res chain seq x y z
N MET A 1 -1.78 -40.60 1.63
CA MET A 1 -2.99 -39.75 1.67
C MET A 1 -4.02 -40.02 0.56
N TYR A 2 -3.67 -40.68 -0.56
CA TYR A 2 -4.63 -40.93 -1.67
C TYR A 2 -5.87 -41.78 -1.31
N GLY A 3 -5.78 -42.65 -0.29
CA GLY A 3 -6.89 -43.52 0.10
C GLY A 3 -8.15 -42.79 0.54
N VAL A 4 -8.03 -41.63 1.21
CA VAL A 4 -9.19 -40.86 1.68
C VAL A 4 -9.99 -40.29 0.50
N HIS A 5 -9.31 -39.77 -0.52
CA HIS A 5 -9.98 -39.24 -1.72
C HIS A 5 -10.69 -40.34 -2.50
N VAL A 6 -10.08 -41.53 -2.64
CA VAL A 6 -10.71 -42.67 -3.32
C VAL A 6 -11.98 -43.10 -2.59
N LEU A 7 -11.90 -43.28 -1.26
CA LEU A 7 -13.05 -43.66 -0.44
C LEU A 7 -14.17 -42.62 -0.52
N LEU A 8 -13.83 -41.32 -0.53
CA LEU A 8 -14.81 -40.25 -0.70
C LEU A 8 -15.54 -40.38 -2.05
N HIS A 9 -14.81 -40.51 -3.16
CA HIS A 9 -15.43 -40.66 -4.48
C HIS A 9 -16.28 -41.93 -4.56
N THR A 10 -15.81 -43.06 -4.05
CA THR A 10 -16.59 -44.31 -3.99
C THR A 10 -17.86 -44.13 -3.16
N SER A 11 -17.80 -43.41 -2.03
CA SER A 11 -18.99 -43.15 -1.20
C SER A 11 -20.04 -42.30 -1.93
N VAL A 12 -19.63 -41.32 -2.73
CA VAL A 12 -20.55 -40.49 -3.53
C VAL A 12 -21.23 -41.33 -4.61
N PHE A 13 -20.50 -42.19 -5.32
CA PHE A 13 -21.10 -43.10 -6.31
C PHE A 13 -22.08 -44.08 -5.67
N LEU A 14 -21.70 -44.70 -4.55
CA LEU A 14 -22.59 -45.62 -3.81
C LEU A 14 -23.84 -44.92 -3.30
N PHE A 15 -23.71 -43.67 -2.82
CA PHE A 15 -24.85 -42.86 -2.42
C PHE A 15 -25.83 -42.65 -3.58
N PHE A 16 -25.34 -42.24 -4.75
CA PHE A 16 -26.22 -42.06 -5.91
C PHE A 16 -26.83 -43.37 -6.39
N CYS A 17 -26.09 -44.48 -6.37
CA CYS A 17 -26.67 -45.80 -6.65
C CYS A 17 -27.82 -46.13 -5.70
N GLY A 18 -27.64 -45.92 -4.39
CA GLY A 18 -28.69 -46.15 -3.39
C GLY A 18 -29.91 -45.25 -3.57
N VAL A 19 -29.70 -43.97 -3.94
CA VAL A 19 -30.80 -43.05 -4.27
C VAL A 19 -31.54 -43.52 -5.53
N SER A 20 -30.82 -43.96 -6.57
CA SER A 20 -31.44 -44.48 -7.80
C SER A 20 -32.26 -45.74 -7.54
N ASP A 21 -31.79 -46.62 -6.65
CA ASP A 21 -32.48 -47.85 -6.24
C ASP A 21 -33.78 -47.54 -5.48
N TYR A 22 -33.70 -46.67 -4.47
CA TYR A 22 -34.87 -46.19 -3.75
C TYR A 22 -35.91 -45.53 -4.67
N LEU A 23 -35.45 -44.71 -5.63
CA LEU A 23 -36.33 -44.09 -6.61
C LEU A 23 -36.96 -45.10 -7.56
N HIS A 24 -36.29 -46.23 -7.82
CA HIS A 24 -36.83 -47.29 -8.66
C HIS A 24 -37.99 -48.01 -7.96
N ASP A 25 -37.86 -48.31 -6.67
CA ASP A 25 -38.91 -48.90 -5.86
C ASP A 25 -40.14 -47.97 -5.73
N ALA A 26 -39.90 -46.67 -5.51
CA ALA A 26 -40.98 -45.69 -5.37
C ALA A 26 -41.63 -45.33 -6.71
N TYR A 27 -40.83 -45.10 -7.75
CA TYR A 27 -41.27 -44.62 -9.07
C TYR A 27 -40.40 -45.22 -10.19
N PRO A 28 -40.77 -46.40 -10.74
CA PRO A 28 -39.90 -47.19 -11.62
C PRO A 28 -39.31 -46.43 -12.81
N ARG A 29 -40.07 -45.52 -13.43
CA ARG A 29 -39.58 -44.70 -14.55
C ARG A 29 -38.50 -43.71 -14.12
N VAL A 30 -38.67 -43.03 -12.99
CA VAL A 30 -37.71 -42.04 -12.48
C VAL A 30 -36.44 -42.75 -12.01
N GLY A 31 -36.60 -43.86 -11.28
CA GLY A 31 -35.46 -44.68 -10.86
C GLY A 31 -34.66 -45.21 -12.05
N MET A 32 -35.32 -45.71 -13.10
CA MET A 32 -34.64 -46.19 -14.30
C MET A 32 -33.85 -45.09 -15.02
N ILE A 33 -34.41 -43.88 -15.16
CA ILE A 33 -33.68 -42.73 -15.72
C ILE A 33 -32.47 -42.37 -14.84
N SER A 34 -32.67 -42.31 -13.51
CA SER A 34 -31.60 -42.04 -12.55
C SER A 34 -30.46 -43.06 -12.65
N TRP A 35 -30.80 -44.34 -12.74
CA TRP A 35 -29.84 -45.43 -12.97
C TRP A 35 -29.04 -45.26 -14.27
N CYS A 36 -29.70 -44.92 -15.38
CA CYS A 36 -29.01 -44.64 -16.64
C CYS A 36 -28.04 -43.45 -16.52
N CYS A 37 -28.41 -42.40 -15.79
CA CYS A 37 -27.54 -41.25 -15.54
C CYS A 37 -26.32 -41.63 -14.69
N VAL A 38 -26.50 -42.37 -13.60
CA VAL A 38 -25.40 -42.83 -12.74
C VAL A 38 -24.44 -43.75 -13.51
N ALA A 39 -24.99 -44.66 -14.33
CA ALA A 39 -24.19 -45.52 -15.20
C ALA A 39 -23.36 -44.70 -16.20
N ALA A 40 -23.97 -43.73 -16.89
CA ALA A 40 -23.27 -42.86 -17.83
C ALA A 40 -22.15 -42.05 -17.16
N LEU A 41 -22.41 -41.45 -16.00
CA LEU A 41 -21.41 -40.71 -15.23
C LEU A 41 -20.27 -41.60 -14.75
N THR A 42 -20.58 -42.84 -14.34
CA THR A 42 -19.57 -43.82 -13.94
C THR A 42 -18.66 -44.17 -15.11
N VAL A 43 -19.22 -44.40 -16.31
CA VAL A 43 -18.45 -44.67 -17.52
C VAL A 43 -17.54 -43.49 -17.87
N VAL A 44 -18.06 -42.25 -17.85
CA VAL A 44 -17.26 -41.05 -18.10
C VAL A 44 -16.15 -40.89 -17.07
N TYR A 45 -16.45 -41.08 -15.79
CA TYR A 45 -15.46 -40.99 -14.71
C TYR A 45 -14.37 -42.06 -14.84
N SER A 46 -14.74 -43.30 -15.14
CA SER A 46 -13.78 -44.38 -15.41
C SER A 46 -12.93 -44.09 -16.64
N ALA A 47 -13.52 -43.58 -17.73
CA ALA A 47 -12.79 -43.19 -18.93
C ALA A 47 -11.77 -42.09 -18.62
N LEU A 48 -12.15 -41.05 -17.88
CA LEU A 48 -11.24 -40.00 -17.42
C LEU A 48 -10.18 -40.51 -16.44
N SER A 49 -10.50 -41.52 -15.63
CA SER A 49 -9.55 -42.14 -14.70
C SER A 49 -8.48 -42.96 -15.43
N ILE A 50 -8.86 -43.61 -16.53
CA ILE A 50 -8.01 -44.46 -17.37
C ILE A 50 -7.26 -43.65 -18.44
N ALA A 51 -7.81 -42.53 -18.92
CA ALA A 51 -7.21 -41.72 -19.97
C ALA A 51 -5.73 -41.35 -19.72
N PRO A 52 -5.28 -41.03 -18.49
CA PRO A 52 -3.87 -40.79 -18.17
C PRO A 52 -2.96 -42.01 -18.30
N LEU A 53 -3.51 -43.24 -18.31
CA LEU A 53 -2.75 -44.47 -18.54
C LEU A 53 -2.45 -44.68 -20.02
N ILE A 54 -3.33 -44.17 -20.90
CA ILE A 54 -3.25 -44.35 -22.36
C ILE A 54 -2.56 -43.15 -23.02
N ILE A 55 -2.91 -41.93 -22.58
CA ILE A 55 -2.44 -40.66 -23.15
C ILE A 55 -1.48 -40.01 -22.15
N GLY A 56 -0.18 -40.04 -22.46
CA GLY A 56 0.88 -39.55 -21.55
C GLY A 56 0.82 -38.05 -21.19
N ASN A 57 0.03 -37.23 -21.91
CA ASN A 57 -0.18 -35.81 -21.63
C ASN A 57 -1.64 -35.49 -21.25
N CYS A 58 -2.39 -36.45 -20.71
CA CYS A 58 -3.78 -36.20 -20.31
C CYS A 58 -3.82 -35.21 -19.13
N PRO A 59 -4.53 -34.06 -19.24
CA PRO A 59 -4.62 -33.08 -18.14
C PRO A 59 -5.54 -33.54 -17.00
N TYR A 60 -6.34 -34.58 -17.24
CA TYR A 60 -7.33 -35.06 -16.28
C TYR A 60 -6.70 -36.05 -15.30
N GLN A 61 -6.52 -35.66 -14.04
CA GLN A 61 -6.15 -36.59 -12.96
C GLN A 61 -7.33 -36.74 -12.00
N THR A 62 -7.84 -37.96 -11.87
CA THR A 62 -8.90 -38.29 -10.91
C THR A 62 -8.31 -38.92 -9.65
N ALA A 63 -9.10 -39.00 -8.57
CA ALA A 63 -8.68 -39.70 -7.36
C ALA A 63 -8.37 -41.19 -7.60
N LEU A 64 -8.99 -41.82 -8.61
CA LEU A 64 -8.73 -43.22 -8.99
C LEU A 64 -7.50 -43.39 -9.89
N THR A 65 -6.96 -42.32 -10.48
CA THR A 65 -5.82 -42.41 -11.39
C THR A 65 -4.56 -42.96 -10.69
N PRO A 66 -4.13 -42.50 -9.50
CA PRO A 66 -2.98 -43.07 -8.79
C PRO A 66 -3.09 -44.56 -8.42
N PRO A 67 -4.19 -45.07 -7.81
CA PRO A 67 -4.30 -46.49 -7.52
C PRO A 67 -4.42 -47.35 -8.78
N LEU A 68 -5.08 -46.85 -9.85
CA LEU A 68 -5.09 -47.55 -11.15
C LEU A 68 -3.69 -47.65 -11.74
N GLN A 69 -2.88 -46.59 -11.67
CA GLN A 69 -1.46 -46.63 -12.07
C GLN A 69 -0.68 -47.66 -11.25
N PHE A 70 -0.91 -47.70 -9.94
CA PHE A 70 -0.25 -48.67 -9.06
C PHE A 70 -0.63 -50.12 -9.41
N GLY A 71 -1.90 -50.40 -9.67
CA GLY A 71 -2.39 -51.71 -10.09
C GLY A 71 -1.98 -52.11 -11.51
N TYR A 72 -1.79 -51.13 -12.40
CA TYR A 72 -1.37 -51.35 -13.79
C TYR A 72 0.12 -51.71 -13.91
N ARG A 73 0.98 -51.17 -13.02
CA ARG A 73 2.43 -51.47 -13.00
C ARG A 73 2.77 -52.97 -12.92
N PRO A 74 2.21 -53.76 -11.98
CA PRO A 74 2.50 -55.20 -11.89
C PRO A 74 1.92 -55.98 -13.06
N LEU A 75 0.80 -55.56 -13.67
CA LEU A 75 0.23 -56.20 -14.87
C LEU A 75 1.16 -56.09 -16.09
N PHE A 76 1.95 -55.02 -16.17
CA PHE A 76 2.91 -54.83 -17.25
C PHE A 76 4.21 -55.64 -17.07
N PHE A 77 4.52 -56.05 -15.83
CA PHE A 77 5.73 -56.81 -15.50
C PHE A 77 5.81 -58.19 -16.19
N PRO A 78 4.78 -59.06 -16.14
CA PRO A 78 4.82 -60.34 -16.85
C PRO A 78 4.81 -60.16 -18.36
N GLY A 79 4.08 -59.17 -18.89
CA GLY A 79 4.12 -58.83 -20.32
C GLY A 79 5.54 -58.47 -20.79
N ARG A 80 6.30 -57.76 -19.95
CA ARG A 80 7.71 -57.46 -20.19
C ARG A 80 8.59 -58.70 -20.18
N VAL A 81 8.39 -59.62 -19.23
CA VAL A 81 9.14 -60.88 -19.17
C VAL A 81 8.87 -61.72 -20.42
N ILE A 82 7.60 -61.89 -20.79
CA ILE A 82 7.20 -62.63 -21.99
C ILE A 82 7.82 -62.01 -23.25
N TRP A 83 7.73 -60.69 -23.42
CA TRP A 83 8.32 -59.99 -24.55
C TRP A 83 9.84 -60.11 -24.60
N TRP A 84 10.51 -59.98 -23.45
CA TRP A 84 11.95 -60.11 -23.35
C TRP A 84 12.42 -61.54 -23.68
N CYS A 85 11.66 -62.55 -23.25
CA CYS A 85 11.87 -63.94 -23.64
C CYS A 85 11.62 -64.19 -25.12
N LEU A 86 10.57 -63.60 -25.72
CA LEU A 86 10.22 -63.80 -27.13
C LEU A 86 11.17 -63.11 -28.10
N TRP A 87 11.80 -61.99 -27.72
CA TRP A 87 12.71 -61.22 -28.59
C TRP A 87 14.19 -61.26 -28.22
N GLY A 88 14.57 -62.25 -27.40
CA GLY A 88 15.97 -62.70 -27.30
C GLY A 88 16.94 -61.61 -26.87
N GLY A 89 16.54 -60.69 -25.98
CA GLY A 89 17.43 -59.71 -25.37
C GLY A 89 18.08 -58.69 -26.34
N THR A 90 17.66 -58.64 -27.60
CA THR A 90 18.09 -57.55 -28.49
C THR A 90 17.61 -56.22 -27.90
N LYS A 91 18.47 -55.19 -27.93
CA LYS A 91 18.25 -53.85 -27.33
C LYS A 91 17.14 -53.04 -28.03
N GLY A 92 16.03 -53.67 -28.39
CA GLY A 92 14.81 -52.99 -28.81
C GLY A 92 14.25 -52.22 -27.62
N THR A 93 14.15 -50.90 -27.76
CA THR A 93 13.32 -50.08 -26.88
C THR A 93 11.91 -50.65 -26.92
N PHE A 94 11.43 -51.17 -25.78
CA PHE A 94 10.08 -51.70 -25.66
C PHE A 94 9.10 -50.61 -26.16
N PRO A 95 8.33 -50.85 -27.24
CA PRO A 95 7.39 -49.86 -27.77
C PRO A 95 6.29 -49.68 -26.73
N GLY A 96 6.40 -48.61 -25.94
CA GLY A 96 5.57 -48.40 -24.74
C GLY A 96 6.36 -47.83 -23.56
N ARG A 97 7.69 -47.84 -23.62
CA ARG A 97 8.58 -47.13 -22.70
C ARG A 97 9.13 -45.84 -23.33
N LYS A 98 8.31 -45.09 -24.07
CA LYS A 98 8.48 -43.63 -24.00
C LYS A 98 8.11 -43.32 -22.57
N ASP A 99 9.12 -43.09 -21.74
CA ASP A 99 8.98 -42.92 -20.30
C ASP A 99 7.67 -42.21 -20.02
N LEU A 100 6.72 -42.96 -19.46
CA LEU A 100 5.54 -42.37 -18.84
C LEU A 100 6.11 -41.56 -17.68
N HIS A 101 6.59 -40.36 -18.01
CA HIS A 101 6.95 -39.32 -17.09
C HIS A 101 5.63 -38.87 -16.45
N PHE A 102 5.12 -39.74 -15.57
CA PHE A 102 3.96 -39.53 -14.71
C PHE A 102 4.18 -38.36 -13.73
N ASN A 103 5.29 -37.64 -13.88
CA ASN A 103 5.66 -36.44 -13.15
C ASN A 103 6.16 -35.35 -14.11
N LYS A 104 5.61 -35.27 -15.34
CA LYS A 104 5.84 -34.12 -16.21
C LYS A 104 5.51 -32.80 -15.52
N SER A 105 4.55 -32.77 -14.60
CA SER A 105 4.29 -31.60 -13.77
C SER A 105 5.51 -31.21 -12.94
N HIS A 106 6.20 -32.15 -12.29
CA HIS A 106 7.44 -31.87 -11.56
C HIS A 106 8.54 -31.37 -12.50
N PHE A 107 8.70 -31.98 -13.67
CA PHE A 107 9.68 -31.53 -14.66
C PHE A 107 9.33 -30.16 -15.26
N LEU A 108 8.05 -29.89 -15.49
CA LEU A 108 7.54 -28.60 -15.97
C LEU A 108 7.65 -27.52 -14.89
N VAL A 109 7.47 -27.86 -13.61
CA VAL A 109 7.72 -26.96 -12.48
C VAL A 109 9.21 -26.71 -12.32
N GLU A 110 10.05 -27.73 -12.49
CA GLU A 110 11.51 -27.58 -12.45
C GLU A 110 12.02 -26.77 -13.63
N GLU A 111 11.49 -26.99 -14.83
CA GLU A 111 11.78 -26.21 -16.03
C GLU A 111 11.23 -24.79 -15.92
N ALA A 112 10.02 -24.61 -15.40
CA ALA A 112 9.46 -23.29 -15.10
C ALA A 112 10.30 -22.57 -14.05
N ASN A 113 10.80 -23.24 -13.01
CA ASN A 113 11.69 -22.65 -12.03
C ASN A 113 13.06 -22.29 -12.63
N LYS A 114 13.56 -23.09 -13.58
CA LYS A 114 14.79 -22.77 -14.34
C LYS A 114 14.59 -21.58 -15.26
N GLN A 115 13.40 -21.45 -15.86
CA GLN A 115 13.06 -20.36 -16.78
C GLN A 115 12.48 -19.13 -16.08
N ALA A 116 12.03 -19.24 -14.83
CA ALA A 116 11.39 -18.17 -14.06
C ALA A 116 12.24 -16.88 -14.01
N PRO A 117 13.56 -16.92 -13.77
CA PRO A 117 14.37 -15.69 -13.79
C PRO A 117 14.30 -14.92 -15.11
N HIS A 118 14.05 -15.62 -16.23
CA HIS A 118 13.89 -15.04 -17.54
C HIS A 118 12.43 -14.67 -17.86
N LEU A 119 11.46 -15.45 -17.39
CA LEU A 119 10.03 -15.26 -17.68
C LEU A 119 9.37 -14.24 -16.75
N ASP A 120 9.81 -14.13 -15.50
CA ASP A 120 9.22 -13.24 -14.50
C ASP A 120 9.26 -11.77 -14.95
N PRO A 121 10.36 -11.23 -15.52
CA PRO A 121 10.36 -9.87 -16.05
C PRO A 121 9.34 -9.65 -17.18
N TYR A 122 9.21 -10.59 -18.12
CA TYR A 122 8.23 -10.49 -19.21
C TYR A 122 6.79 -10.64 -18.70
N ALA A 123 6.55 -11.55 -17.75
CA ALA A 123 5.24 -11.74 -17.14
C ALA A 123 4.83 -10.48 -16.37
N MET A 124 5.76 -9.85 -15.66
CA MET A 124 5.55 -8.60 -14.97
C MET A 124 5.28 -7.46 -15.96
N GLU A 125 6.11 -7.32 -16.99
CA GLU A 125 5.88 -6.32 -18.05
C GLU A 125 4.49 -6.49 -18.66
N TRP A 126 4.15 -7.70 -19.09
CA TRP A 126 2.83 -8.04 -19.63
C TRP A 126 1.69 -7.69 -18.65
N LEU A 127 1.86 -8.01 -17.37
CA LEU A 127 0.87 -7.73 -16.33
C LEU A 127 0.62 -6.23 -16.13
N PHE A 128 1.62 -5.38 -16.36
CA PHE A 128 1.49 -3.93 -16.14
C PHE A 128 1.25 -3.13 -17.42
N THR A 129 1.46 -3.72 -18.60
CA THR A 129 1.19 -3.08 -19.90
C THR A 129 -0.16 -3.47 -20.48
N ASP A 130 -0.60 -4.72 -20.30
CA ASP A 130 -1.91 -5.15 -20.77
C ASP A 130 -3.01 -4.76 -19.77
N ASN A 131 -4.08 -4.16 -20.29
CA ASN A 131 -5.18 -3.55 -19.51
C ASN A 131 -6.03 -4.55 -18.71
N ASP A 132 -5.69 -5.84 -18.70
CA ASP A 132 -6.40 -6.86 -17.95
C ASP A 132 -6.08 -6.84 -16.45
N PHE A 133 -5.10 -6.03 -16.03
CA PHE A 133 -4.73 -5.90 -14.62
C PHE A 133 -5.63 -4.95 -13.85
N SER A 134 -6.64 -5.55 -13.21
CA SER A 134 -7.65 -4.85 -12.45
C SER A 134 -7.07 -4.10 -11.25
N ASP A 135 -7.77 -3.04 -10.80
CA ASP A 135 -7.39 -2.30 -9.60
C ASP A 135 -7.36 -3.18 -8.33
N THR A 136 -8.14 -4.27 -8.31
CA THR A 136 -8.15 -5.23 -7.19
C THR A 136 -6.89 -6.10 -7.20
N ASP A 137 -6.40 -6.47 -8.39
CA ASP A 137 -5.17 -7.23 -8.51
C ASP A 137 -3.96 -6.34 -8.23
N MET A 138 -4.02 -5.06 -8.60
CA MET A 138 -3.06 -4.05 -8.18
C MET A 138 -2.99 -3.90 -6.66
N ASP A 139 -4.12 -3.89 -5.96
CA ASP A 139 -4.15 -3.83 -4.50
C ASP A 139 -3.45 -5.04 -3.86
N LYS A 140 -3.69 -6.26 -4.38
CA LYS A 140 -3.03 -7.48 -3.89
C LYS A 140 -1.53 -7.44 -4.17
N PHE A 141 -1.15 -7.01 -5.37
CA PHE A 141 0.23 -6.89 -5.78
C PHE A 141 1.01 -5.92 -4.88
N LEU A 142 0.48 -4.71 -4.66
CA LEU A 142 1.09 -3.69 -3.81
C LEU A 142 1.26 -4.13 -2.35
N VAL A 143 0.33 -4.93 -1.82
CA VAL A 143 0.46 -5.50 -0.47
C VAL A 143 1.58 -6.53 -0.40
N GLY A 144 1.75 -7.34 -1.45
CA GLY A 144 2.81 -8.36 -1.54
C GLY A 144 4.19 -7.80 -1.93
N LEU A 145 4.24 -6.63 -2.57
CA LEU A 145 5.45 -6.12 -3.21
C LEU A 145 6.61 -5.87 -2.22
N PRO A 146 6.41 -5.26 -1.03
CA PRO A 146 7.50 -5.13 -0.05
C PRO A 146 8.12 -6.49 0.32
N GLY A 147 7.28 -7.48 0.67
CA GLY A 147 7.74 -8.83 1.01
C GLY A 147 8.40 -9.54 -0.16
N TYR A 148 7.93 -9.31 -1.39
CA TYR A 148 8.57 -9.82 -2.60
C TYR A 148 9.95 -9.19 -2.82
N ILE A 149 10.11 -7.88 -2.62
CA ILE A 149 11.39 -7.18 -2.79
C ILE A 149 12.43 -7.61 -1.74
N ASP A 150 11.98 -7.85 -0.51
CA ASP A 150 12.88 -8.24 0.58
C ASP A 150 13.14 -9.75 0.68
N SER A 151 12.50 -10.56 -0.17
CA SER A 151 12.72 -12.00 -0.18
C SER A 151 14.13 -12.38 -0.65
N LEU A 152 14.70 -13.44 -0.07
CA LEU A 152 16.01 -13.98 -0.48
C LEU A 152 16.02 -14.46 -1.93
N PHE A 153 14.88 -14.91 -2.46
CA PHE A 153 14.75 -15.42 -3.82
C PHE A 153 14.89 -14.33 -4.89
N THR A 154 14.55 -13.09 -4.54
CA THR A 154 14.57 -11.95 -5.46
C THR A 154 15.84 -11.11 -5.36
N ALA A 155 16.76 -11.47 -4.45
CA ALA A 155 18.09 -10.87 -4.35
C ALA A 155 19.02 -11.30 -5.51
N ALA A 156 18.69 -12.37 -6.23
CA ALA A 156 19.45 -12.88 -7.36
C ALA A 156 19.13 -12.12 -8.67
N GLU A 157 20.07 -11.27 -9.09
CA GLU A 157 20.39 -10.69 -10.43
C GLU A 157 19.29 -10.19 -11.42
N GLY A 158 18.02 -10.61 -11.34
CA GLY A 158 16.98 -10.24 -12.33
C GLY A 158 16.01 -9.13 -11.92
N LEU A 159 15.81 -8.89 -10.62
CA LEU A 159 14.81 -7.94 -10.14
C LEU A 159 15.09 -6.44 -10.35
N PRO A 160 16.34 -5.95 -10.42
CA PRO A 160 16.59 -4.52 -10.62
C PRO A 160 15.88 -3.96 -11.86
N LYS A 161 15.85 -4.72 -12.96
CA LYS A 161 15.17 -4.34 -14.21
C LYS A 161 13.67 -4.22 -14.06
N VAL A 162 13.04 -5.17 -13.37
CA VAL A 162 11.59 -5.14 -13.11
C VAL A 162 11.22 -3.99 -12.17
N ARG A 163 12.04 -3.74 -11.14
CA ARG A 163 11.80 -2.67 -10.16
C ARG A 163 11.96 -1.27 -10.75
N ALA A 164 12.92 -1.08 -11.65
CA ALA A 164 13.15 0.19 -12.33
C ALA A 164 12.17 0.46 -13.49
N ALA A 165 11.42 -0.57 -13.89
CA ALA A 165 10.56 -0.53 -15.05
C ALA A 165 9.55 0.64 -14.98
N PRO A 166 9.56 1.56 -15.96
CA PRO A 166 8.69 2.74 -15.97
C PRO A 166 7.20 2.40 -15.90
N HIS A 167 6.78 1.28 -16.49
CA HIS A 167 5.37 0.86 -16.50
C HIS A 167 4.85 0.50 -15.11
N ILE A 168 5.65 -0.15 -14.24
CA ILE A 168 5.24 -0.48 -12.87
C ILE A 168 5.07 0.81 -12.08
N ARG A 169 6.10 1.67 -12.09
CA ARG A 169 6.07 2.97 -11.40
C ARG A 169 4.90 3.82 -11.88
N GLY A 170 4.70 3.90 -13.20
CA GLY A 170 3.57 4.57 -13.83
C GLY A 170 2.23 4.05 -13.32
N ARG A 171 2.03 2.73 -13.26
CA ARG A 171 0.80 2.11 -12.74
C ARG A 171 0.61 2.36 -11.24
N ILE A 172 1.66 2.31 -10.42
CA ILE A 172 1.57 2.64 -8.98
C ILE A 172 1.16 4.10 -8.79
N ARG A 173 1.75 5.03 -9.56
CA ARG A 173 1.39 6.45 -9.56
C ARG A 173 -0.08 6.64 -9.94
N GLU A 174 -0.51 6.04 -11.06
CA GLU A 174 -1.91 6.11 -11.50
C GLU A 174 -2.86 5.57 -10.44
N HIS A 175 -2.53 4.44 -9.82
CA HIS A 175 -3.34 3.82 -8.78
C HIS A 175 -3.45 4.72 -7.55
N LEU A 176 -2.35 5.35 -7.14
CA LEU A 176 -2.31 6.33 -6.05
C LEU A 176 -3.14 7.59 -6.39
N LEU A 177 -3.02 8.13 -7.60
CA LEU A 177 -3.79 9.30 -8.03
C LEU A 177 -5.28 8.97 -8.26
N ARG A 178 -5.61 7.72 -8.61
CA ARG A 178 -6.99 7.23 -8.69
C ARG A 178 -7.64 7.18 -7.31
N CYS A 179 -6.89 6.93 -6.23
CA CYS A 179 -7.41 7.09 -4.85
C CYS A 179 -8.00 8.48 -4.61
N ALA A 180 -7.34 9.52 -5.12
CA ALA A 180 -7.74 10.92 -4.93
C ALA A 180 -8.95 11.33 -5.76
N SER A 181 -9.15 10.71 -6.93
CA SER A 181 -10.18 11.12 -7.89
C SER A 181 -11.41 10.19 -7.92
N ALA A 182 -11.25 8.88 -7.70
CA ALA A 182 -12.32 7.90 -7.83
C ALA A 182 -13.34 7.98 -6.69
N SER A 183 -14.63 8.09 -7.05
CA SER A 183 -15.77 8.10 -6.13
C SER A 183 -16.20 6.70 -5.67
N GLU A 184 -15.91 5.68 -6.47
CA GLU A 184 -16.34 4.29 -6.26
C GLU A 184 -15.63 3.59 -5.09
N LEU A 185 -14.48 4.12 -4.65
CA LEU A 185 -13.71 3.54 -3.56
C LEU A 185 -14.30 3.90 -2.21
N SER A 186 -14.55 2.88 -1.38
CA SER A 186 -14.84 3.08 0.04
C SER A 186 -13.66 3.76 0.75
N GLU A 187 -13.94 4.50 1.82
CA GLU A 187 -12.90 5.21 2.57
C GLU A 187 -11.80 4.27 3.08
N GLN A 188 -12.19 3.09 3.59
CA GLN A 188 -11.24 2.09 4.10
C GLN A 188 -10.39 1.49 2.98
N ALA A 189 -10.99 1.20 1.82
CA ALA A 189 -10.23 0.71 0.66
C ALA A 189 -9.23 1.77 0.18
N ARG A 190 -9.65 3.04 0.17
CA ARG A 190 -8.79 4.17 -0.21
C ARG A 190 -7.60 4.30 0.74
N LEU A 191 -7.82 4.27 2.06
CA LEU A 191 -6.75 4.29 3.06
C LEU A 191 -5.76 3.15 2.86
N LYS A 192 -6.26 1.91 2.79
CA LYS A 192 -5.44 0.71 2.59
C LYS A 192 -4.60 0.80 1.31
N ARG A 193 -5.20 1.29 0.22
CA ARG A 193 -4.54 1.47 -1.07
C ARG A 193 -3.43 2.51 -1.01
N VAL A 194 -3.67 3.67 -0.38
CA VAL A 194 -2.64 4.71 -0.21
C VAL A 194 -1.44 4.16 0.54
N PHE A 195 -1.66 3.47 1.67
CA PHE A 195 -0.56 2.87 2.42
C PHE A 195 0.19 1.80 1.62
N ALA A 196 -0.51 0.94 0.87
CA ALA A 196 0.12 -0.06 0.02
C ALA A 196 0.98 0.58 -1.09
N CYS A 197 0.49 1.64 -1.73
CA CYS A 197 1.26 2.42 -2.71
C CYS A 197 2.50 3.06 -2.08
N VAL A 198 2.37 3.73 -0.95
CA VAL A 198 3.49 4.42 -0.28
C VAL A 198 4.55 3.43 0.16
N ASN A 199 4.18 2.33 0.82
CA ASN A 199 5.12 1.29 1.26
C ASN A 199 5.84 0.65 0.07
N SER A 200 5.12 0.40 -1.03
CA SER A 200 5.71 -0.13 -2.26
C SER A 200 6.72 0.84 -2.88
N LEU A 201 6.35 2.11 -3.04
CA LEU A 201 7.24 3.14 -3.60
C LEU A 201 8.46 3.37 -2.72
N TRP A 202 8.27 3.38 -1.41
CA TRP A 202 9.35 3.49 -0.43
C TRP A 202 10.41 2.41 -0.62
N VAL A 203 9.98 1.14 -0.66
CA VAL A 203 10.89 0.01 -0.83
C VAL A 203 11.59 0.05 -2.20
N ILE A 204 10.89 0.48 -3.26
CA ILE A 204 11.49 0.68 -4.58
C ILE A 204 12.60 1.75 -4.53
N PHE A 205 12.34 2.92 -3.91
CA PHE A 205 13.33 4.00 -3.84
C PHE A 205 14.52 3.68 -2.93
N GLN A 206 14.27 3.01 -1.81
CA GLN A 206 15.35 2.57 -0.90
C GLN A 206 16.32 1.63 -1.62
N ARG A 207 15.80 0.67 -2.39
CA ARG A 207 16.63 -0.24 -3.18
C ARG A 207 17.34 0.47 -4.33
N TRP A 208 16.68 1.42 -5.00
CA TRP A 208 17.31 2.24 -6.03
C TRP A 208 18.56 2.95 -5.50
N HIS A 209 18.42 3.60 -4.34
CA HIS A 209 19.53 4.31 -3.69
C HIS A 209 20.72 3.37 -3.40
N LEU A 210 20.45 2.17 -2.89
CA LEU A 210 21.48 1.17 -2.62
C LEU A 210 22.19 0.69 -3.89
N THR A 211 21.48 0.55 -5.01
CA THR A 211 22.07 0.13 -6.29
C THR A 211 22.90 1.22 -6.96
N SER A 212 22.47 2.48 -6.88
CA SER A 212 23.18 3.60 -7.51
C SER A 212 24.52 3.93 -6.83
N ALA A 213 24.69 3.56 -5.56
CA ALA A 213 25.94 3.77 -4.83
C ALA A 213 27.06 2.76 -5.22
N GLY A 214 26.74 1.67 -5.92
CA GLY A 214 27.64 0.52 -6.09
C GLY A 214 28.59 0.56 -7.30
N ASP A 215 28.22 1.18 -8.42
CA ASP A 215 29.07 1.23 -9.63
C ASP A 215 28.58 2.31 -10.63
N PRO A 216 29.02 3.58 -10.51
CA PRO A 216 28.56 4.67 -11.37
C PRO A 216 29.11 4.61 -12.80
N GLU A 217 30.13 3.78 -13.10
CA GLU A 217 30.85 3.83 -14.38
C GLU A 217 30.31 2.85 -15.45
N ASN A 218 29.54 1.82 -15.08
CA ASN A 218 29.13 0.76 -16.02
C ASN A 218 27.64 0.76 -16.41
N GLY A 219 26.82 1.64 -15.84
CA GLY A 219 25.43 1.78 -16.23
C GLY A 219 25.29 2.77 -17.37
N ASN A 220 25.01 2.29 -18.59
CA ASN A 220 24.29 3.16 -19.54
C ASN A 220 23.08 3.71 -18.78
N PRO A 221 22.86 5.04 -18.74
CA PRO A 221 21.65 5.60 -18.15
C PRO A 221 20.48 5.06 -18.98
N GLU A 222 19.93 3.92 -18.56
CA GLU A 222 18.71 3.37 -19.11
C GLU A 222 17.68 4.50 -19.07
N GLU A 223 16.92 4.69 -20.17
CA GLU A 223 16.01 5.82 -20.45
C GLU A 223 14.81 5.95 -19.48
N GLY A 224 14.94 5.49 -18.23
CA GLY A 224 13.94 5.58 -17.20
C GLY A 224 13.86 6.97 -16.55
N GLU A 225 12.63 7.37 -16.22
CA GLU A 225 12.33 8.51 -15.35
C GLU A 225 13.14 8.41 -14.05
N SER A 226 13.85 9.46 -13.65
CA SER A 226 14.59 9.46 -12.38
C SER A 226 13.60 9.36 -11.21
N PRO A 227 13.99 8.80 -10.05
CA PRO A 227 13.10 8.77 -8.88
C PRO A 227 12.63 10.17 -8.45
N GLN A 228 13.45 11.20 -8.67
CA GLN A 228 13.09 12.59 -8.43
C GLN A 228 11.99 13.08 -9.39
N ASP A 229 12.16 12.87 -10.70
CA ASP A 229 11.14 13.24 -11.69
C ASP A 229 9.81 12.52 -11.43
N PHE A 230 9.90 11.25 -11.03
CA PHE A 230 8.73 10.45 -10.68
C PHE A 230 7.99 11.01 -9.44
N MET A 231 8.72 11.39 -8.39
CA MET A 231 8.12 12.03 -7.22
C MET A 231 7.54 13.42 -7.55
N GLU A 232 8.20 14.19 -8.40
CA GLU A 232 7.66 15.44 -8.90
C GLU A 232 6.34 15.21 -9.68
N SER A 233 6.28 14.14 -10.47
CA SER A 233 5.08 13.73 -11.19
C SER A 233 3.93 13.37 -10.25
N ILE A 234 4.19 12.71 -9.12
CA ILE A 234 3.20 12.45 -8.06
C ILE A 234 2.68 13.76 -7.47
N VAL A 235 3.59 14.67 -7.06
CA VAL A 235 3.23 15.98 -6.48
C VAL A 235 2.37 16.77 -7.45
N ARG A 236 2.81 16.88 -8.71
CA ARG A 236 2.08 17.58 -9.78
C ARG A 236 0.71 16.94 -10.04
N GLY A 237 0.63 15.61 -9.99
CA GLY A 237 -0.61 14.86 -10.12
C GLY A 237 -1.63 15.21 -9.04
N PHE A 238 -1.20 15.26 -7.77
CA PHE A 238 -2.07 15.68 -6.67
C PHE A 238 -2.54 17.13 -6.83
N MET A 239 -1.63 18.05 -7.16
CA MET A 239 -1.98 19.47 -7.35
C MET A 239 -3.01 19.62 -8.48
N LYS A 240 -2.82 18.93 -9.61
CA LYS A 240 -3.78 18.94 -10.71
C LYS A 240 -5.17 18.44 -10.29
N ILE A 241 -5.25 17.40 -9.46
CA ILE A 241 -6.53 16.87 -8.95
C ILE A 241 -7.20 17.87 -8.02
N ILE A 242 -6.44 18.45 -7.09
CA ILE A 242 -6.91 19.44 -6.12
C ILE A 242 -7.43 20.69 -6.85
N ASP A 243 -6.63 21.25 -7.77
CA ASP A 243 -6.99 22.43 -8.56
C ASP A 243 -8.23 22.17 -9.42
N ARG A 244 -8.32 20.99 -10.04
CA ARG A 244 -9.50 20.59 -10.80
C ARG A 244 -10.74 20.52 -9.91
N GLY A 245 -10.64 20.01 -8.68
CA GLY A 245 -11.74 20.00 -7.71
C GLY A 245 -12.28 21.40 -7.42
N PHE A 246 -11.39 22.38 -7.24
CA PHE A 246 -11.79 23.78 -7.05
C PHE A 246 -12.41 24.40 -8.31
N VAL A 247 -11.83 24.16 -9.49
CA VAL A 247 -12.31 24.75 -10.75
C VAL A 247 -13.65 24.15 -11.20
N THR A 248 -13.83 22.84 -11.07
CA THR A 248 -15.03 22.13 -11.54
C THR A 248 -16.21 22.24 -10.58
N LYS A 249 -16.04 22.93 -9.44
CA LYS A 249 -16.99 22.96 -8.31
C LYS A 249 -17.25 21.59 -7.68
N ASP A 250 -16.54 20.54 -8.09
CA ASP A 250 -16.54 19.25 -7.40
C ASP A 250 -15.63 19.33 -6.17
N LYS A 251 -16.16 20.01 -5.14
CA LYS A 251 -15.52 20.17 -3.83
C LYS A 251 -15.12 18.81 -3.22
N MET A 252 -15.85 17.74 -3.54
CA MET A 252 -15.58 16.38 -3.06
C MET A 252 -14.29 15.82 -3.62
N VAL A 253 -14.02 16.01 -4.92
CA VAL A 253 -12.75 15.59 -5.53
C VAL A 253 -11.58 16.36 -4.91
N GLY A 254 -11.75 17.66 -4.68
CA GLY A 254 -10.73 18.50 -4.05
C GLY A 254 -10.35 18.00 -2.65
N LEU A 255 -11.34 17.84 -1.76
CA LEU A 255 -11.13 17.35 -0.39
C LEU A 255 -10.54 15.93 -0.34
N ARG A 256 -11.03 15.02 -1.19
CA ARG A 256 -10.45 13.68 -1.32
C ARG A 256 -8.99 13.75 -1.77
N GLY A 257 -8.69 14.64 -2.72
CA GLY A 257 -7.33 14.94 -3.15
C GLY A 257 -6.44 15.38 -1.99
N PHE A 258 -6.91 16.31 -1.15
CA PHE A 258 -6.18 16.73 0.05
C PHE A 258 -5.95 15.58 1.04
N CYS A 259 -6.95 14.74 1.28
CA CYS A 259 -6.82 13.61 2.21
C CYS A 259 -5.78 12.60 1.72
N VAL A 260 -5.89 12.18 0.44
CA VAL A 260 -4.97 11.21 -0.15
C VAL A 260 -3.54 11.76 -0.22
N ARG A 261 -3.39 13.03 -0.62
CA ARG A 261 -2.09 13.72 -0.58
C ARG A 261 -1.50 13.72 0.83
N ALA A 262 -2.31 14.07 1.82
CA ALA A 262 -1.86 14.15 3.20
C ALA A 262 -1.35 12.79 3.71
N LEU A 263 -2.13 11.73 3.50
CA LEU A 263 -1.74 10.37 3.85
C LEU A 263 -0.47 9.92 3.10
N ALA A 264 -0.40 10.18 1.80
CA ALA A 264 0.72 9.76 0.97
C ALA A 264 2.03 10.42 1.44
N PHE A 265 2.02 11.75 1.55
CA PHE A 265 3.22 12.51 1.94
C PHE A 265 3.63 12.18 3.36
N GLN A 266 2.67 12.03 4.26
CA GLN A 266 2.98 11.66 5.63
C GLN A 266 3.53 10.25 5.77
N GLY A 267 3.03 9.30 4.98
CA GLY A 267 3.57 7.95 4.94
C GLY A 267 5.03 7.94 4.48
N PHE A 268 5.39 8.74 3.46
CA PHE A 268 6.79 8.90 3.05
C PHE A 268 7.67 9.52 4.14
N LEU A 269 7.19 10.60 4.77
CA LEU A 269 7.92 11.25 5.88
C LEU A 269 8.14 10.29 7.04
N THR A 270 7.13 9.49 7.40
CA THR A 270 7.21 8.54 8.52
C THR A 270 8.21 7.42 8.24
N LYS A 271 8.18 6.84 7.04
CA LYS A 271 9.15 5.82 6.64
C LYS A 271 10.59 6.34 6.61
N TRP A 272 10.77 7.60 6.23
CA TRP A 272 12.06 8.25 6.33
C TRP A 272 12.52 8.45 7.76
N LEU A 273 11.63 8.93 8.63
CA LEU A 273 11.93 9.14 10.05
C LEU A 273 12.29 7.85 10.78
N GLU A 274 11.64 6.73 10.47
CA GLU A 274 11.98 5.40 10.98
C GLU A 274 13.47 5.05 10.73
N GLN A 275 13.98 5.33 9.52
CA GLN A 275 15.39 5.07 9.19
C GLN A 275 16.37 5.95 9.97
N VAL A 276 16.02 7.21 10.20
CA VAL A 276 16.88 8.15 10.94
C VAL A 276 16.96 7.75 12.42
N GLU A 277 15.85 7.30 13.00
CA GLU A 277 15.78 6.89 14.42
C GLU A 277 16.51 5.58 14.70
N GLU A 278 16.67 4.70 13.71
CA GLU A 278 17.45 3.46 13.81
C GLU A 278 18.97 3.70 13.91
N GLY A 279 19.41 4.96 13.96
CA GLY A 279 20.75 5.33 14.41
C GLY A 279 21.82 5.30 13.32
N LEU A 280 21.44 5.43 12.05
CA LEU A 280 22.39 5.72 10.97
C LEU A 280 22.73 7.23 10.99
N PRO A 281 23.90 7.64 11.51
CA PRO A 281 24.16 9.05 11.83
C PRO A 281 24.37 9.94 10.59
N ASP A 282 24.63 9.33 9.44
CA ASP A 282 25.08 10.00 8.22
C ASP A 282 24.19 9.70 7.00
N VAL A 283 22.90 9.41 7.20
CA VAL A 283 22.01 9.22 6.05
C VAL A 283 21.77 10.56 5.37
N GLU A 284 22.40 10.76 4.22
CA GLU A 284 22.09 11.87 3.32
C GLU A 284 20.61 11.81 2.93
N PHE A 285 19.96 12.98 2.90
CA PHE A 285 18.58 13.05 2.44
C PHE A 285 18.50 12.62 0.98
N PRO A 286 17.57 11.73 0.60
CA PRO A 286 17.55 11.24 -0.75
C PRO A 286 17.02 12.33 -1.66
N GLY A 287 17.79 12.65 -2.70
CA GLY A 287 17.43 13.68 -3.68
C GLY A 287 16.04 13.47 -4.31
N TYR A 288 15.54 12.23 -4.33
CA TYR A 288 14.21 11.93 -4.85
C TYR A 288 13.04 12.45 -4.01
N PHE A 289 13.28 12.88 -2.75
CA PHE A 289 12.27 13.58 -1.96
C PHE A 289 12.35 15.11 -2.06
N ILE A 290 13.28 15.67 -2.86
CA ILE A 290 13.34 17.11 -3.13
C ILE A 290 11.98 17.68 -3.58
N PRO A 291 11.18 17.01 -4.45
CA PRO A 291 9.87 17.54 -4.82
C PRO A 291 8.88 17.68 -3.65
N LEU A 292 8.93 16.75 -2.67
CA LEU A 292 8.15 16.89 -1.44
C LEU A 292 8.65 18.06 -0.60
N TYR A 293 9.97 18.23 -0.50
CA TYR A 293 10.58 19.38 0.16
C TYR A 293 10.14 20.70 -0.47
N THR A 294 10.22 20.81 -1.80
CA THR A 294 9.79 22.00 -2.55
C THR A 294 8.31 22.25 -2.35
N PHE A 295 7.49 21.21 -2.30
CA PHE A 295 6.07 21.35 -1.99
C PHE A 295 5.83 21.99 -0.61
N PHE A 296 6.47 21.49 0.44
CA PHE A 296 6.27 22.02 1.80
C PHE A 296 6.87 23.41 2.00
N SER A 297 8.06 23.67 1.43
CA SER A 297 8.75 24.97 1.54
C SER A 297 8.14 26.05 0.64
N SER A 298 7.57 25.70 -0.50
CA SER A 298 6.93 26.67 -1.40
C SER A 298 5.57 27.18 -0.90
N TRP A 299 5.05 26.65 0.22
CA TRP A 299 3.77 27.10 0.74
C TRP A 299 3.77 28.58 1.14
N ASP A 300 4.90 29.09 1.66
CA ASP A 300 5.08 30.52 1.93
C ASP A 300 4.87 31.36 0.65
N ASN A 301 5.18 30.80 -0.52
CA ASN A 301 4.95 31.43 -1.81
C ASN A 301 3.50 31.26 -2.30
N LEU A 302 2.78 30.21 -1.92
CA LEU A 302 1.37 29.98 -2.33
C LEU A 302 0.41 30.97 -1.67
N ASN A 303 0.60 31.32 -0.39
CA ASN A 303 -0.14 32.41 0.24
C ASN A 303 0.17 33.75 -0.44
N THR A 304 1.43 34.02 -0.75
CA THR A 304 1.86 35.24 -1.45
C THR A 304 1.24 35.32 -2.85
N SER A 305 1.18 34.19 -3.57
CA SER A 305 0.64 34.10 -4.94
C SER A 305 -0.88 34.20 -5.00
N GLN A 306 -1.64 33.61 -4.04
CA GLN A 306 -3.10 33.78 -4.00
C GLN A 306 -3.51 35.20 -3.63
N THR A 307 -2.71 35.89 -2.82
CA THR A 307 -2.93 37.31 -2.51
C THR A 307 -2.57 38.19 -3.70
N MET A 308 -1.48 37.90 -4.42
CA MET A 308 -1.09 38.60 -5.65
C MET A 308 -2.01 38.31 -6.84
N ARG A 309 -2.69 37.16 -6.91
CA ARG A 309 -3.59 36.84 -8.03
C ARG A 309 -4.87 37.69 -8.04
N ARG A 310 -5.14 38.48 -6.98
CA ARG A 310 -6.15 39.54 -7.00
C ARG A 310 -5.66 40.83 -7.67
N ASP A 311 -4.36 41.01 -7.82
CA ASP A 311 -3.76 42.16 -8.51
C ASP A 311 -3.10 41.68 -9.80
N THR A 312 -3.83 41.78 -10.91
CA THR A 312 -3.35 41.46 -12.26
C THR A 312 -2.16 42.32 -12.66
N VAL A 313 -0.94 41.83 -12.39
CA VAL A 313 0.28 42.29 -13.04
C VAL A 313 0.99 41.07 -13.61
N SER A 314 1.15 41.05 -14.93
CA SER A 314 1.81 39.97 -15.65
C SER A 314 3.25 39.79 -15.17
N PRO A 315 3.70 38.56 -14.86
CA PRO A 315 5.07 38.31 -14.46
C PRO A 315 6.03 38.49 -15.66
N PRO A 316 7.24 39.02 -15.44
CA PRO A 316 8.23 39.19 -16.49
C PRO A 316 8.75 37.83 -16.99
N ALA A 317 8.73 37.66 -18.31
CA ALA A 317 9.23 36.47 -18.99
C ALA A 317 10.76 36.46 -18.96
N GLY A 318 11.35 35.58 -18.14
CA GLY A 318 12.79 35.34 -18.16
C GLY A 318 13.35 34.94 -16.80
N VAL A 319 12.99 33.76 -16.30
CA VAL A 319 13.71 33.11 -15.21
C VAL A 319 14.32 31.83 -15.79
N SER A 320 15.60 31.92 -16.13
CA SER A 320 16.45 30.78 -16.42
C SER A 320 16.52 29.84 -15.22
N HIS A 321 16.53 28.52 -15.47
CA HIS A 321 16.88 27.49 -14.50
C HIS A 321 18.32 27.70 -14.03
N GLU A 322 18.52 28.64 -13.12
CA GLU A 322 19.78 28.86 -12.44
C GLU A 322 19.96 27.71 -11.44
N MET A 323 21.16 27.09 -11.47
CA MET A 323 21.51 25.92 -10.65
C MET A 323 21.01 26.11 -9.22
N ALA A 324 20.15 25.19 -8.78
CA ALA A 324 19.66 25.19 -7.41
C ALA A 324 20.88 25.24 -6.46
N PRO A 325 20.92 26.18 -5.51
CA PRO A 325 22.01 26.26 -4.55
C PRO A 325 22.18 24.90 -3.86
N PRO A 326 23.41 24.51 -3.48
CA PRO A 326 23.67 23.23 -2.83
C PRO A 326 22.67 23.05 -1.69
N LEU A 327 21.90 21.95 -1.75
CA LEU A 327 20.86 21.67 -0.77
C LEU A 327 21.56 21.47 0.58
N ASP A 328 21.48 22.50 1.41
CA ASP A 328 22.06 22.48 2.74
C ASP A 328 21.42 21.35 3.56
N SER A 329 22.25 20.52 4.19
CA SER A 329 21.81 19.38 4.99
C SER A 329 20.86 19.77 6.14
N GLU A 330 20.85 21.05 6.53
CA GLU A 330 19.93 21.59 7.52
C GLU A 330 18.50 21.77 6.98
N LYS A 331 18.34 22.07 5.69
CA LYS A 331 17.02 22.40 5.11
C LYS A 331 16.06 21.22 5.07
N TRP A 332 16.54 20.01 4.78
CA TRP A 332 15.66 18.84 4.73
C TRP A 332 15.24 18.38 6.11
N ARG A 333 16.08 18.56 7.14
CA ARG A 333 15.71 18.28 8.53
C ARG A 333 14.52 19.12 8.95
N ALA A 334 14.51 20.39 8.56
CA ALA A 334 13.36 21.28 8.77
C ALA A 334 12.09 20.70 8.12
N VAL A 335 12.14 20.14 6.91
CA VAL A 335 10.94 19.51 6.30
C VAL A 335 10.50 18.23 6.98
N LEU A 336 11.40 17.42 7.54
CA LEU A 336 10.99 16.25 8.33
C LEU A 336 10.35 16.64 9.65
N GLN A 337 10.80 17.75 10.23
CA GLN A 337 10.25 18.31 11.46
C GLN A 337 8.92 19.01 11.22
N ASP A 338 8.84 19.85 10.20
CA ASP A 338 7.71 20.73 9.89
C ASP A 338 6.65 20.04 9.04
N GLY A 339 7.08 19.19 8.11
CA GLY A 339 6.24 18.53 7.11
C GLY A 339 4.99 17.91 7.71
N PRO A 340 5.06 17.15 8.82
CA PRO A 340 3.87 16.61 9.48
C PRO A 340 2.85 17.67 9.91
N LEU A 341 3.31 18.76 10.56
CA LEU A 341 2.42 19.83 11.01
C LEU A 341 1.86 20.62 9.84
N ILE A 342 2.70 21.00 8.86
CA ILE A 342 2.24 21.67 7.63
C ILE A 342 1.20 20.81 6.94
N ASN A 343 1.45 19.52 6.79
CA ASN A 343 0.57 18.61 6.07
C ASN A 343 -0.84 18.49 6.72
N LEU A 344 -0.89 18.38 8.05
CA LEU A 344 -2.14 18.43 8.82
C LEU A 344 -2.83 19.79 8.67
N THR A 345 -2.06 20.88 8.79
CA THR A 345 -2.56 22.25 8.70
C THR A 345 -3.17 22.56 7.33
N LEU A 346 -2.56 22.07 6.25
CA LEU A 346 -3.09 22.19 4.89
C LEU A 346 -4.43 21.47 4.72
N LEU A 347 -4.58 20.27 5.31
CA LEU A 347 -5.85 19.55 5.28
C LEU A 347 -6.91 20.27 6.12
N ALA A 348 -6.56 20.73 7.33
CA ALA A 348 -7.45 21.51 8.19
C ALA A 348 -7.95 22.77 7.48
N ARG A 349 -7.06 23.53 6.85
CA ARG A 349 -7.42 24.71 6.05
C ARG A 349 -8.30 24.37 4.85
N ALA A 350 -8.03 23.26 4.17
CA ALA A 350 -8.88 22.80 3.07
C ALA A 350 -10.31 22.49 3.55
N ILE A 351 -10.46 21.92 4.75
CA ILE A 351 -11.77 21.68 5.38
C ILE A 351 -12.45 23.00 5.75
N LEU A 352 -11.73 23.94 6.37
CA LEU A 352 -12.27 25.26 6.71
C LEU A 352 -12.74 26.05 5.48
N SER A 353 -12.10 25.88 4.33
CA SER A 353 -12.55 26.55 3.10
C SER A 353 -13.87 26.00 2.51
N GLN A 354 -14.49 25.01 3.16
CA GLN A 354 -15.76 24.43 2.72
C GLN A 354 -16.93 25.02 3.51
N ASP A 355 -17.66 25.94 2.89
CA ASP A 355 -18.79 26.60 3.55
C ASP A 355 -20.03 25.69 3.70
N CYS A 356 -20.18 24.62 2.90
CA CYS A 356 -21.37 23.76 2.88
C CYS A 356 -21.06 22.30 2.48
N ALA A 357 -20.12 21.63 3.15
CA ALA A 357 -19.87 20.20 2.90
C ALA A 357 -20.90 19.32 3.63
N ASP A 358 -21.41 18.28 2.97
CA ASP A 358 -22.26 17.28 3.63
C ASP A 358 -21.43 16.55 4.71
N PRO A 359 -21.96 16.27 5.92
CA PRO A 359 -21.23 15.56 6.97
C PRO A 359 -20.59 14.24 6.52
N SER A 360 -21.23 13.50 5.61
CA SER A 360 -20.67 12.27 5.03
C SER A 360 -19.40 12.51 4.21
N THR A 361 -19.26 13.70 3.63
CA THR A 361 -18.03 14.14 2.93
C THR A 361 -16.85 14.24 3.86
N LEU A 362 -17.09 14.77 5.06
CA LEU A 362 -16.05 15.05 6.03
C LEU A 362 -15.64 13.81 6.81
N SER A 363 -16.41 12.72 6.77
CA SER A 363 -16.04 11.43 7.38
C SER A 363 -14.61 11.01 7.00
N MET A 364 -14.26 11.08 5.71
CA MET A 364 -12.90 10.77 5.26
C MET A 364 -11.86 11.78 5.80
N CYS A 365 -12.19 13.07 5.83
CA CYS A 365 -11.33 14.11 6.36
C CYS A 365 -11.02 13.87 7.84
N TRP A 366 -12.03 13.54 8.64
CA TRP A 366 -11.89 13.22 10.06
C TRP A 366 -11.04 11.98 10.29
N LYS A 367 -11.31 10.89 9.55
CA LYS A 367 -10.46 9.68 9.62
C LYS A 367 -9.01 9.98 9.23
N THR A 368 -8.81 10.80 8.21
CA THR A 368 -7.48 11.20 7.76
C THR A 368 -6.77 12.02 8.83
N LEU A 369 -7.42 13.02 9.40
CA LEU A 369 -6.88 13.85 10.49
C LEU A 369 -6.58 13.02 11.74
N ASP A 370 -7.47 12.10 12.12
CA ASP A 370 -7.23 11.16 13.22
C ASP A 370 -5.99 10.29 12.93
N THR A 371 -5.84 9.79 11.70
CA THR A 371 -4.68 8.99 11.26
C THR A 371 -3.39 9.82 11.29
N LEU A 372 -3.41 11.05 10.77
CA LEU A 372 -2.28 11.99 10.83
C LEU A 372 -1.87 12.25 12.28
N ARG A 373 -2.84 12.48 13.17
CA ARG A 373 -2.59 12.70 14.60
C ARG A 373 -2.00 11.45 15.28
N SER A 374 -2.60 10.28 15.07
CA SER A 374 -2.27 9.07 15.85
C SER A 374 -1.04 8.32 15.36
N GLU A 375 -0.85 8.21 14.05
CA GLU A 375 0.18 7.34 13.48
C GLU A 375 1.46 8.10 13.15
N LEU A 376 1.39 9.42 12.98
CA LEU A 376 2.38 10.12 12.16
C LEU A 376 3.13 11.24 12.89
N ARG A 377 3.12 11.19 14.23
CA ARG A 377 3.97 11.96 15.15
C ARG A 377 4.05 13.46 14.80
N VAL A 378 2.90 14.09 14.57
CA VAL A 378 2.77 15.51 14.16
C VAL A 378 3.29 16.51 15.22
N THR A 379 3.73 16.01 16.36
CA THR A 379 3.89 16.76 17.61
C THR A 379 5.32 16.80 18.13
N ARG A 380 6.26 16.58 17.20
CA ARG A 380 7.68 16.81 17.45
C ARG A 380 7.91 18.23 17.96
N VAL A 381 8.86 18.35 18.88
CA VAL A 381 9.17 19.61 19.58
C VAL A 381 9.79 20.64 18.63
N ASP A 382 10.56 20.17 17.65
CA ASP A 382 11.46 21.01 16.85
C ASP A 382 10.80 21.54 15.57
N VAL A 383 9.60 22.11 15.66
CA VAL A 383 8.91 22.73 14.51
C VAL A 383 9.35 24.18 14.36
N SER A 384 9.57 24.64 13.13
CA SER A 384 9.92 26.02 12.81
C SER A 384 8.80 27.01 13.14
N GLU A 385 9.19 28.24 13.52
CA GLU A 385 8.27 29.34 13.82
C GLU A 385 7.27 29.63 12.67
N PRO A 386 7.66 29.65 11.37
CA PRO A 386 6.70 29.87 10.28
C PRO A 386 5.62 28.77 10.20
N SER A 387 6.02 27.51 10.38
CA SER A 387 5.09 26.37 10.38
C SER A 387 4.14 26.42 11.57
N LEU A 388 4.65 26.85 12.72
CA LEU A 388 3.87 27.08 13.92
C LEU A 388 2.83 28.20 13.73
N ALA A 389 3.27 29.36 13.24
CA ALA A 389 2.39 30.50 12.98
C ALA A 389 1.26 30.13 12.00
N LEU A 390 1.56 29.31 10.98
CA LEU A 390 0.54 28.81 10.05
C LEU A 390 -0.48 27.91 10.74
N PHE A 391 -0.03 27.00 11.60
CA PHE A 391 -0.92 26.14 12.38
C PHE A 391 -1.79 26.95 13.33
N ASP A 392 -1.21 27.89 14.07
CA ASP A 392 -1.92 28.73 15.04
C ASP A 392 -2.97 29.62 14.36
N GLU A 393 -2.69 30.12 13.16
CA GLU A 393 -3.67 30.86 12.36
C GLU A 393 -4.87 29.98 11.97
N VAL A 394 -4.63 28.76 11.50
CA VAL A 394 -5.71 27.82 11.14
C VAL A 394 -6.49 27.38 12.38
N HIS A 395 -5.81 27.16 13.51
CA HIS A 395 -6.43 26.84 14.79
C HIS A 395 -7.34 27.96 15.28
N LYS A 396 -6.85 29.21 15.26
CA LYS A 396 -7.62 30.40 15.62
C LYS A 396 -8.83 30.60 14.70
N GLN A 397 -8.66 30.46 13.39
CA GLN A 397 -9.77 30.54 12.43
C GLN A 397 -10.82 29.46 12.69
N THR A 398 -10.41 28.24 13.03
CA THR A 398 -11.33 27.15 13.38
C THR A 398 -12.12 27.49 14.64
N LEU A 399 -11.43 27.97 15.68
CA LEU A 399 -12.04 28.37 16.94
C LEU A 399 -13.10 29.45 16.73
N SER A 400 -12.76 30.53 16.02
CA SER A 400 -13.70 31.62 15.74
C SER A 400 -14.94 31.14 15.00
N ARG A 401 -14.80 30.24 14.02
CA ARG A 401 -15.97 29.68 13.31
C ARG A 401 -16.84 28.80 14.19
N VAL A 402 -16.26 28.01 15.09
CA VAL A 402 -17.04 27.18 16.03
C VAL A 402 -17.81 28.07 17.03
N GLU A 403 -17.22 29.20 17.44
CA GLU A 403 -17.89 30.18 18.29
C GLU A 403 -19.04 30.89 17.57
N GLU A 404 -18.85 31.26 16.29
CA GLU A 404 -19.92 31.83 15.43
C GLU A 404 -21.05 30.81 15.15
N GLU A 405 -20.71 29.53 14.90
CA GLU A 405 -21.68 28.44 14.70
C GLU A 405 -22.55 28.16 15.94
N ALA A 406 -22.12 28.57 17.14
CA ALA A 406 -22.98 28.46 18.32
C ALA A 406 -24.25 29.31 18.19
N GLU A 407 -24.26 30.30 17.29
CA GLU A 407 -25.38 31.19 17.01
C GLU A 407 -26.23 30.73 15.82
N GLU A 408 -25.65 30.02 14.83
CA GLU A 408 -26.33 29.53 13.63
C GLU A 408 -26.04 28.04 13.33
N PRO A 409 -27.06 27.17 13.17
CA PRO A 409 -26.85 25.74 12.93
C PRO A 409 -26.26 25.49 11.53
N GLY A 410 -24.92 25.40 11.47
CA GLY A 410 -24.11 25.16 10.27
C GLY A 410 -23.38 23.81 10.26
N LEU A 411 -22.28 23.76 9.51
CA LEU A 411 -21.38 22.61 9.40
C LEU A 411 -20.63 22.41 10.72
N SER A 412 -20.91 21.38 11.52
CA SER A 412 -20.18 21.18 12.78
C SER A 412 -18.66 21.05 12.58
N LEU A 413 -17.93 22.13 12.92
CA LEU A 413 -16.47 22.17 12.91
C LEU A 413 -15.84 21.69 14.24
N SER A 414 -16.66 21.29 15.21
CA SER A 414 -16.20 20.77 16.50
C SER A 414 -15.20 19.61 16.37
N PRO A 415 -15.38 18.61 15.47
CA PRO A 415 -14.39 17.54 15.30
C PRO A 415 -13.03 18.04 14.79
N LEU A 416 -13.01 19.10 13.97
CA LEU A 416 -11.76 19.71 13.53
C LEU A 416 -11.06 20.40 14.69
N LEU A 417 -11.80 21.21 15.46
CA LEU A 417 -11.28 21.91 16.63
C LEU A 417 -10.70 20.93 17.65
N GLU A 418 -11.40 19.82 17.93
CA GLU A 418 -10.90 18.76 18.83
C GLU A 418 -9.55 18.18 18.38
N VAL A 419 -9.36 17.96 17.07
CA VAL A 419 -8.08 17.48 16.54
C VAL A 419 -7.00 18.54 16.70
N LEU A 420 -7.29 19.80 16.36
CA LEU A 420 -6.32 20.89 16.46
C LEU A 420 -5.94 21.19 17.91
N ASP A 421 -6.92 21.19 18.83
CA ASP A 421 -6.69 21.32 20.27
C ASP A 421 -5.81 20.19 20.80
N ALA A 422 -6.03 18.95 20.35
CA ALA A 422 -5.20 17.82 20.74
C ALA A 422 -3.74 17.98 20.24
N VAL A 423 -3.54 18.45 19.00
CA VAL A 423 -2.21 18.72 18.44
C VAL A 423 -1.53 19.87 19.19
N ALA A 424 -2.23 20.99 19.41
CA ALA A 424 -1.73 22.14 20.14
C ALA A 424 -1.38 21.78 21.60
N GLY A 425 -2.28 21.09 22.28
CA GLY A 425 -2.13 20.61 23.65
C GLY A 425 -0.91 19.71 23.80
N GLY A 426 -0.80 18.66 22.99
CA GLY A 426 0.34 17.77 23.16
C GLY A 426 1.65 18.34 22.63
N ARG A 427 1.68 19.30 21.70
CA ARG A 427 2.92 20.05 21.38
C ARG A 427 3.41 20.85 22.59
N ARG A 428 2.50 21.52 23.31
CA ARG A 428 2.85 22.21 24.57
C ARG A 428 3.40 21.24 25.63
N LEU A 429 2.81 20.05 25.72
CA LEU A 429 3.32 18.99 26.61
C LEU A 429 4.72 18.52 26.18
N SER A 430 4.93 18.26 24.88
CA SER A 430 6.23 17.87 24.34
C SER A 430 7.30 18.93 24.61
N LEU A 431 6.96 20.22 24.51
CA LEU A 431 7.85 21.34 24.80
C LEU A 431 8.29 21.34 26.26
N VAL A 432 7.35 21.21 27.21
CA VAL A 432 7.66 21.15 28.65
C VAL A 432 8.47 19.90 29.02
N PHE A 433 8.31 18.80 28.29
CA PHE A 433 9.04 17.56 28.53
C PHE A 433 10.33 17.42 27.70
N GLN A 434 10.76 18.44 26.93
CA GLN A 434 11.90 18.27 26.03
C GLN A 434 13.18 17.87 26.78
N ASP A 435 13.38 18.40 28.00
CA ASP A 435 14.55 18.18 28.85
C ASP A 435 14.34 17.02 29.84
N HIS A 436 13.28 16.23 29.65
CA HIS A 436 12.91 15.12 30.51
C HIS A 436 12.82 13.82 29.69
N PRO A 437 13.95 13.11 29.47
CA PRO A 437 14.04 11.93 28.58
C PRO A 437 13.01 10.83 28.89
N GLN A 438 12.68 10.65 30.17
CA GLN A 438 11.69 9.69 30.67
C GLN A 438 10.25 9.93 30.17
N TYR A 439 9.95 11.15 29.72
CA TYR A 439 8.67 11.54 29.14
C TYR A 439 8.77 11.86 27.65
N ARG A 440 9.98 12.05 27.11
CA ARG A 440 10.23 12.35 25.69
C ARG A 440 9.67 11.28 24.75
N SER A 441 9.94 10.00 25.03
CA SER A 441 9.37 8.88 24.25
C SER A 441 7.89 8.61 24.56
N LYS A 442 7.39 9.17 25.67
CA LYS A 442 5.98 9.08 26.04
C LYS A 442 5.15 10.23 25.49
N ALA A 443 5.77 11.25 24.88
CA ALA A 443 5.05 12.31 24.18
C ALA A 443 4.15 11.69 23.10
N ASP A 444 4.62 10.69 22.36
CA ASP A 444 3.82 9.97 21.36
C ASP A 444 2.56 9.29 21.97
N LEU A 445 2.60 8.89 23.25
CA LEU A 445 1.45 8.32 23.98
C LEU A 445 0.41 9.38 24.39
N VAL A 446 0.67 10.67 24.23
CA VAL A 446 -0.23 11.75 24.66
C VAL A 446 -1.37 12.01 23.66
N PHE A 447 -1.26 11.50 22.43
CA PHE A 447 -2.10 11.91 21.29
C PHE A 447 -3.30 11.01 20.96
N GLY A 448 -3.55 10.00 21.80
CA GLY A 448 -4.77 9.19 21.77
C GLY A 448 -5.97 9.89 22.40
N LYS A 449 -7.18 9.54 21.96
CA LYS A 449 -8.47 10.14 22.40
C LYS A 449 -8.71 10.07 23.93
N ASP A 450 -7.99 9.21 24.64
CA ASP A 450 -8.20 8.95 26.07
C ASP A 450 -7.14 9.55 27.01
N HIS A 451 -6.10 10.24 26.51
CA HIS A 451 -4.90 10.52 27.33
C HIS A 451 -4.88 11.86 28.07
N LEU A 452 -5.81 12.79 27.77
CA LEU A 452 -6.17 13.85 28.73
C LEU A 452 -6.78 13.26 30.04
N ARG A 453 -6.91 11.94 30.14
CA ARG A 453 -7.29 11.23 31.37
C ARG A 453 -6.12 10.46 32.00
N ASN A 454 -4.87 10.64 31.58
CA ASN A 454 -3.73 10.04 32.27
C ASN A 454 -3.27 10.93 33.44
N PRO A 455 -3.70 10.65 34.69
CA PRO A 455 -3.43 11.55 35.82
C PRO A 455 -1.94 11.68 36.13
N ASP A 456 -1.13 10.66 35.80
CA ASP A 456 0.30 10.67 36.07
C ASP A 456 1.04 11.65 35.14
N LEU A 457 0.62 11.72 33.87
CA LEU A 457 1.18 12.65 32.91
C LEU A 457 0.82 14.11 33.28
N PHE A 458 -0.42 14.39 33.70
CA PHE A 458 -0.80 15.72 34.17
C PHE A 458 -0.04 16.12 35.43
N ARG A 459 0.12 15.18 36.37
CA ARG A 459 0.91 15.43 37.57
C ARG A 459 2.36 15.75 37.20
N ALA A 460 2.96 14.99 36.27
CA ALA A 460 4.28 15.30 35.75
C ALA A 460 4.32 16.70 35.13
N PHE A 461 3.40 17.01 34.21
CA PHE A 461 3.33 18.33 33.56
C PHE A 461 3.22 19.46 34.58
N ALA A 462 2.29 19.36 35.55
CA ALA A 462 2.11 20.36 36.59
C ALA A 462 3.38 20.55 37.46
N ASN A 463 4.13 19.49 37.70
CA ASN A 463 5.38 19.54 38.46
C ASN A 463 6.54 20.19 37.68
N TYR A 464 6.60 19.98 36.36
CA TYR A 464 7.70 20.49 35.53
C TYR A 464 7.43 21.88 34.94
N LEU A 465 6.16 22.27 34.78
CA LEU A 465 5.76 23.55 34.18
C LEU A 465 6.40 24.79 34.87
N PRO A 466 6.47 24.90 36.21
CA PRO A 466 7.11 26.06 36.85
C PRO A 466 8.60 26.18 36.53
N GLY A 467 9.32 25.05 36.49
CA GLY A 467 10.74 25.00 36.11
C GLY A 467 10.92 25.46 34.67
N PHE A 468 10.12 24.90 33.76
CA PHE A 468 10.12 25.28 32.35
C PHE A 468 9.85 26.79 32.15
N ILE A 469 8.85 27.37 32.82
CA ILE A 469 8.54 28.80 32.73
C ILE A 469 9.71 29.66 33.23
N THR A 470 10.38 29.21 34.28
CA THR A 470 11.53 29.92 34.86
C THR A 470 12.75 29.88 33.94
N GLU A 471 12.98 28.74 33.27
CA GLU A 471 14.12 28.51 32.38
C GLU A 471 13.89 29.07 30.95
N HIS A 472 12.63 29.14 30.51
CA HIS A 472 12.25 29.58 29.16
C HIS A 472 11.13 30.64 29.17
N PRO A 473 11.36 31.82 29.75
CA PRO A 473 10.34 32.87 29.83
C PRO A 473 9.84 33.30 28.45
N GLU A 474 10.70 33.30 27.42
CA GLU A 474 10.34 33.60 26.03
C GLU A 474 9.35 32.60 25.42
N LYS A 475 9.49 31.30 25.75
CA LYS A 475 8.58 30.26 25.26
C LYS A 475 7.28 30.19 26.07
N SER A 476 7.30 30.69 27.30
CA SER A 476 6.13 30.70 28.18
C SER A 476 4.99 31.60 27.65
N VAL A 477 5.31 32.62 26.86
CA VAL A 477 4.31 33.50 26.22
C VAL A 477 3.39 32.72 25.29
N GLY A 478 3.93 31.73 24.57
CA GLY A 478 3.15 30.82 23.72
C GLY A 478 2.24 29.85 24.49
N LEU A 479 2.50 29.61 25.78
CA LEU A 479 1.63 28.78 26.62
C LEU A 479 0.37 29.52 27.10
N HIS A 480 0.40 30.85 27.17
CA HIS A 480 -0.71 31.66 27.69
C HIS A 480 -1.74 32.09 26.63
N GLY A 481 -1.45 31.93 25.34
CA GLY A 481 -2.32 32.41 24.24
C GLY A 481 -3.49 31.50 23.87
N GLY A 482 -3.63 30.32 24.47
CA GLY A 482 -4.68 29.36 24.13
C GLY A 482 -5.87 29.41 25.10
N PRO A 483 -7.11 29.59 24.62
CA PRO A 483 -8.28 29.38 25.47
C PRO A 483 -8.39 27.89 25.80
N ARG A 484 -8.50 27.56 27.09
CA ARG A 484 -8.65 26.20 27.64
C ARG A 484 -7.37 25.34 27.63
N LEU A 485 -6.55 25.54 28.65
CA LEU A 485 -5.63 24.51 29.15
C LEU A 485 -6.28 23.63 30.23
N LEU A 486 -7.56 23.89 30.57
CA LEU A 486 -8.37 23.21 31.59
C LEU A 486 -9.76 22.88 31.04
#